data_AF-A0A925UNY1-F1
#
_entry.id   AF-A0A925UNY1-F1
#
_cell.length_a   1.000
_cell.length_b   1.000
_cell.length_c   1.000
_cell.angle_alpha   90.00
_cell.angle_beta   90.00
_cell.angle_gamma   90.00
#
_symmetry.space_group_name_H-M   'P 1'
#
loop_
_entity.id
_entity.type
_entity.pdbx_description
1 polymer ?
#
loop_
_entity_poly.entity_id
_entity_poly.type
_entity_poly.pdbx_seq_one_letter_code
_entity_poly.pdbx_strand_id
1 'polypeptide(L)'
;MKITFPNLGNSIFPAKAIFDGLGIEYVLPTPSNNEALEIGSFHSPEEICLPYKIMLGNYIQSIERGADTVIITGSCGPCRYGEYCEMQMNLIKNLGHSLDFIVIDKPSAIGKKEFMARITKLVSTSQKSKAKKIRVVLNAYKIVKLIDEIEMKARYKVGFEINKGQCKDILKQCKSEALNCKSDIEMVEHLKNYQKIINKVQINPKKNPIKVAILGEIYTVLEPFSNLYIEDKLMDYGVSTYRGLTTSWWVKDAVLSPLKLNSIKIRRASKKYLPLYIGGHARECIGEAVLAEKKGFDGAIQVYPVGCMPEIVSHAILPTISKDKNFPIMTLILDEMTGEAGFVTRIEAFLDLIERRNEDVLLGN
;
A
#
# COMPACT_ATOMS: atom_id res chain seq x y z
N MET A 1 20.78 9.51 -16.23
CA MET A 1 19.71 9.40 -15.22
C MET A 1 18.59 8.55 -15.80
N LYS A 2 18.60 7.28 -15.43
CA LYS A 2 17.55 6.29 -15.66
C LYS A 2 16.98 5.89 -14.30
N ILE A 3 15.76 6.33 -14.05
CA ILE A 3 15.15 6.32 -12.72
C ILE A 3 14.48 4.98 -12.40
N THR A 4 14.55 4.51 -11.16
CA THR A 4 13.64 3.50 -10.59
C THR A 4 13.04 4.01 -9.27
N PHE A 5 12.10 3.26 -8.70
CA PHE A 5 11.35 3.61 -7.50
C PHE A 5 10.82 2.32 -6.83
N PRO A 6 10.51 2.32 -5.53
CA PRO A 6 10.01 1.12 -4.86
C PRO A 6 8.61 0.72 -5.33
N ASN A 7 8.34 -0.59 -5.35
CA ASN A 7 6.97 -1.09 -5.37
C ASN A 7 6.25 -0.65 -4.09
N LEU A 8 5.12 0.04 -4.21
CA LEU A 8 4.30 0.48 -3.10
C LEU A 8 2.83 0.51 -3.53
N GLY A 9 2.24 -0.69 -3.63
CA GLY A 9 0.88 -0.87 -4.10
C GLY A 9 0.67 -0.23 -5.47
N ASN A 10 -0.31 0.67 -5.59
CA ASN A 10 -0.65 1.31 -6.86
C ASN A 10 0.23 2.52 -7.24
N SER A 11 1.35 2.77 -6.55
CA SER A 11 2.29 3.87 -6.86
C SER A 11 2.93 3.75 -8.26
N ILE A 12 3.00 2.54 -8.80
CA ILE A 12 3.60 2.24 -10.10
C ILE A 12 2.90 2.94 -11.27
N PHE A 13 1.57 3.05 -11.23
CA PHE A 13 0.76 3.67 -12.28
C PHE A 13 0.99 5.18 -12.41
N PRO A 14 0.86 6.00 -11.34
CA PRO A 14 1.15 7.43 -11.42
C PRO A 14 2.63 7.69 -11.70
N ALA A 15 3.55 6.88 -11.18
CA ALA A 15 4.98 7.04 -11.44
C ALA A 15 5.29 6.85 -12.93
N LYS A 16 4.82 5.75 -13.53
CA LYS A 16 4.91 5.50 -14.98
C LYS A 16 4.34 6.67 -15.80
N ALA A 17 3.12 7.11 -15.48
CA ALA A 17 2.49 8.23 -16.17
C ALA A 17 3.28 9.54 -16.07
N ILE A 18 3.93 9.80 -14.92
CA ILE A 18 4.81 10.95 -14.75
C ILE A 18 6.02 10.83 -15.67
N PHE A 19 6.76 9.71 -15.62
CA PHE A 19 7.99 9.58 -16.40
C PHE A 19 7.73 9.57 -17.91
N ASP A 20 6.71 8.85 -18.39
CA ASP A 20 6.29 8.89 -19.79
C ASP A 20 5.88 10.31 -20.21
N GLY A 21 5.04 10.97 -19.41
CA GLY A 21 4.51 12.30 -19.70
C GLY A 21 5.57 13.40 -19.71
N LEU A 22 6.63 13.22 -18.92
CA LEU A 22 7.79 14.10 -18.84
C LEU A 22 8.91 13.73 -19.83
N GLY A 23 8.87 12.52 -20.42
CA GLY A 23 9.94 12.00 -21.27
C GLY A 23 11.24 11.75 -20.48
N ILE A 24 11.11 11.29 -19.24
CA ILE A 24 12.25 10.92 -18.37
C ILE A 24 12.46 9.42 -18.54
N GLU A 25 13.72 9.00 -18.75
CA GLU A 25 14.03 7.57 -18.81
C GLU A 25 13.91 6.90 -17.44
N TYR A 26 13.33 5.71 -17.42
CA TYR A 26 13.11 4.95 -16.19
C TYR A 26 13.20 3.44 -16.44
N VAL A 27 13.44 2.71 -15.36
CA VAL A 27 13.26 1.26 -15.25
C VAL A 27 12.05 1.07 -14.36
N LEU A 28 11.00 0.45 -14.89
CA LEU A 28 9.87 0.04 -14.08
C LEU A 28 10.33 -1.08 -13.13
N PRO A 29 10.14 -0.95 -11.81
CA PRO A 29 10.52 -2.01 -10.87
C PRO A 29 9.80 -3.31 -11.25
N THR A 30 10.52 -4.43 -11.15
CA THR A 30 9.93 -5.77 -11.24
C THR A 30 8.92 -5.94 -10.11
N PRO A 31 7.75 -6.59 -10.33
CA PRO A 31 6.90 -6.98 -9.22
C PRO A 31 7.70 -7.76 -8.18
N SER A 32 7.50 -7.42 -6.91
CA SER A 32 8.15 -8.10 -5.78
C SER A 32 7.96 -9.61 -5.88
N ASN A 33 9.04 -10.35 -5.63
CA ASN A 33 9.09 -11.81 -5.80
C ASN A 33 10.13 -12.41 -4.85
N ASN A 34 10.18 -13.74 -4.80
CA ASN A 34 11.10 -14.47 -3.90
C ASN A 34 12.56 -14.14 -4.16
N GLU A 35 12.97 -13.98 -5.42
CA GLU A 35 14.36 -13.61 -5.76
C GLU A 35 14.73 -12.23 -5.18
N ALA A 36 13.84 -11.23 -5.31
CA ALA A 36 14.05 -9.92 -4.69
C ALA A 36 14.13 -10.03 -3.16
N LEU A 37 13.29 -10.87 -2.55
CA LEU A 37 13.31 -11.09 -1.11
C LEU A 37 14.60 -11.80 -0.66
N GLU A 38 15.08 -12.78 -1.40
CA GLU A 38 16.33 -13.51 -1.13
C GLU A 38 17.54 -12.57 -1.20
N ILE A 39 17.68 -11.79 -2.29
CA ILE A 39 18.72 -10.78 -2.44
C ILE A 39 18.65 -9.78 -1.29
N GLY A 40 17.45 -9.28 -1.01
CA GLY A 40 17.19 -8.32 0.06
C GLY A 40 17.59 -8.85 1.44
N SER A 41 17.20 -10.09 1.76
CA SER A 41 17.46 -10.73 3.05
C SER A 41 18.94 -11.06 3.22
N PHE A 42 19.61 -11.50 2.16
CA PHE A 42 21.04 -11.84 2.20
C PHE A 42 21.93 -10.64 2.55
N HIS A 43 21.61 -9.44 2.04
CA HIS A 43 22.43 -8.24 2.24
C HIS A 43 21.98 -7.37 3.43
N SER A 44 20.79 -7.60 3.96
CA SER A 44 20.21 -6.76 5.01
C SER A 44 20.54 -7.27 6.41
N PRO A 45 20.56 -6.39 7.43
CA PRO A 45 20.53 -6.83 8.83
C PRO A 45 19.30 -7.71 9.10
N GLU A 46 19.47 -8.78 9.85
CA GLU A 46 18.40 -9.75 10.14
C GLU A 46 17.16 -9.07 10.74
N GLU A 47 17.36 -8.20 11.73
CA GLU A 47 16.30 -7.48 12.44
C GLU A 47 15.68 -6.28 11.67
N ILE A 48 16.06 -6.06 10.41
CA ILE A 48 15.41 -5.03 9.59
C ILE A 48 14.08 -5.53 9.05
N CYS A 49 13.05 -4.70 9.17
CA CYS A 49 11.72 -5.11 8.78
C CYS A 49 11.61 -5.37 7.27
N LEU A 50 10.74 -6.33 6.93
CA LEU A 50 10.52 -6.88 5.59
C LEU A 50 10.46 -5.85 4.43
N PRO A 51 9.79 -4.67 4.57
CA PRO A 51 9.78 -3.66 3.51
C PRO A 51 11.17 -3.23 3.05
N TYR A 52 12.13 -3.10 3.96
CA TYR A 52 13.50 -2.73 3.63
C TYR A 52 14.15 -3.77 2.71
N LYS A 53 14.01 -5.05 3.08
CA LYS A 53 14.58 -6.20 2.37
C LYS A 53 14.01 -6.26 0.94
N ILE A 54 12.69 -6.20 0.81
CA ILE A 54 12.03 -6.23 -0.51
C ILE A 54 12.45 -5.04 -1.37
N MET A 55 12.45 -3.82 -0.82
CA MET A 55 12.89 -2.63 -1.55
C MET A 55 14.33 -2.77 -2.06
N LEU A 56 15.25 -3.23 -1.21
CA LEU A 56 16.65 -3.42 -1.56
C LEU A 56 16.82 -4.39 -2.73
N GLY A 57 16.17 -5.56 -2.67
CA GLY A 57 16.22 -6.54 -3.76
C GLY A 57 15.64 -6.00 -5.07
N ASN A 58 14.52 -5.28 -5.00
CA ASN A 58 13.95 -4.62 -6.19
C ASN A 58 14.87 -3.54 -6.77
N TYR A 59 15.62 -2.82 -5.93
CA TYR A 59 16.61 -1.85 -6.41
C TYR A 59 17.74 -2.55 -7.14
N ILE A 60 18.29 -3.65 -6.60
CA ILE A 60 19.35 -4.43 -7.25
C ILE A 60 18.88 -4.98 -8.61
N GLN A 61 17.70 -5.59 -8.67
CA GLN A 61 17.08 -6.02 -9.94
C GLN A 61 16.89 -4.86 -10.94
N SER A 62 16.58 -3.65 -10.44
CA SER A 62 16.44 -2.46 -11.29
C SER A 62 17.80 -1.95 -11.79
N ILE A 63 18.85 -2.01 -10.97
CA ILE A 63 20.22 -1.64 -11.33
C ILE A 63 20.75 -2.54 -12.45
N GLU A 64 20.51 -3.84 -12.37
CA GLU A 64 20.88 -4.81 -13.42
C GLU A 64 20.20 -4.50 -14.77
N ARG A 65 19.03 -3.87 -14.73
CA ARG A 65 18.28 -3.38 -15.91
C ARG A 65 18.68 -1.96 -16.32
N GLY A 66 19.74 -1.43 -15.73
CA GLY A 66 20.41 -0.17 -16.04
C GLY A 66 19.89 1.05 -15.29
N ALA A 67 19.13 0.89 -14.20
CA ALA A 67 18.76 2.04 -13.36
C ALA A 67 20.01 2.62 -12.67
N ASP A 68 20.16 3.94 -12.71
CA ASP A 68 21.28 4.67 -12.09
C ASP A 68 20.82 5.60 -10.94
N THR A 69 19.49 5.73 -10.75
CA THR A 69 18.91 6.64 -9.76
C THR A 69 17.65 6.03 -9.14
N VAL A 70 17.51 6.07 -7.81
CA VAL A 70 16.29 5.71 -7.08
C VAL A 70 15.56 6.96 -6.60
N ILE A 71 14.24 7.00 -6.79
CA ILE A 71 13.38 7.95 -6.09
C ILE A 71 12.68 7.23 -4.95
N ILE A 72 12.76 7.81 -3.76
CA ILE A 72 12.08 7.33 -2.56
C ILE A 72 11.56 8.53 -1.78
N THR A 73 10.47 8.35 -1.05
CA THR A 73 9.97 9.38 -0.14
C THR A 73 10.64 9.22 1.21
N GLY A 74 11.05 10.33 1.83
CA GLY A 74 11.63 10.29 3.16
C GLY A 74 10.58 10.39 4.26
N SER A 75 10.99 10.13 5.50
CA SER A 75 10.18 10.31 6.70
C SER A 75 11.01 10.87 7.84
N CYS A 76 10.40 11.70 8.67
CA CYS A 76 11.03 12.37 9.81
C CYS A 76 10.39 11.95 11.15
N GLY A 77 9.76 10.78 11.20
CA GLY A 77 9.11 10.24 12.40
C GLY A 77 9.91 9.08 13.02
N PRO A 78 9.51 8.54 14.18
CA PRO A 78 10.24 7.47 14.89
C PRO A 78 10.19 6.10 14.19
N CYS A 79 9.66 6.05 12.96
CA CYS A 79 9.68 4.84 12.14
C CYS A 79 11.04 4.72 11.44
N ARG A 80 11.61 3.51 11.43
CA ARG A 80 12.90 3.21 10.78
C ARG A 80 12.92 3.58 9.29
N TYR A 81 11.77 3.69 8.63
CA TYR A 81 11.66 4.18 7.25
C TYR A 81 12.38 5.51 7.00
N GLY A 82 12.48 6.38 8.01
CA GLY A 82 13.25 7.63 7.89
C GLY A 82 14.74 7.43 7.61
N GLU A 83 15.30 6.28 8.02
CA GLU A 83 16.72 5.95 7.86
C GLU A 83 16.97 5.02 6.65
N TYR A 84 15.92 4.56 5.98
CA TYR A 84 16.05 3.58 4.88
C TYR A 84 16.97 4.07 3.78
N CYS A 85 16.79 5.33 3.34
CA CYS A 85 17.56 5.86 2.22
C CYS A 85 19.06 5.86 2.51
N GLU A 86 19.49 6.33 3.68
CA GLU A 86 20.90 6.37 4.08
C GLU A 86 21.49 4.97 4.20
N MET A 87 20.75 4.05 4.83
CA MET A 87 21.18 2.66 4.97
C MET A 87 21.30 1.95 3.62
N GLN A 88 20.30 2.11 2.74
CA GLN A 88 20.29 1.50 1.40
C GLN A 88 21.37 2.10 0.50
N MET A 89 21.58 3.43 0.54
CA MET A 89 22.66 4.10 -0.19
C MET A 89 24.03 3.54 0.18
N ASN A 90 24.32 3.47 1.48
CA ASN A 90 25.60 2.94 1.96
C ASN A 90 25.79 1.47 1.60
N LEU A 91 24.74 0.65 1.75
CA LEU A 91 24.80 -0.76 1.42
C LEU A 91 25.03 -0.99 -0.07
N ILE A 92 24.26 -0.34 -0.94
CA ILE A 92 24.38 -0.48 -2.40
C ILE A 92 25.76 -0.03 -2.87
N LYS A 93 26.30 1.05 -2.30
CA LYS A 93 27.66 1.51 -2.56
C LYS A 93 28.71 0.47 -2.14
N ASN A 94 28.55 -0.17 -0.99
CA ASN A 94 29.45 -1.22 -0.51
C ASN A 94 29.41 -2.48 -1.38
N LEU A 95 28.27 -2.75 -2.04
CA LEU A 95 28.12 -3.81 -3.03
C LEU A 95 28.75 -3.45 -4.40
N GLY A 96 29.36 -2.27 -4.53
CA GLY A 96 30.05 -1.86 -5.76
C GLY A 96 29.13 -1.24 -6.81
N HIS A 97 27.87 -0.96 -6.47
CA HIS A 97 26.95 -0.29 -7.38
C HIS A 97 26.98 1.23 -7.18
N SER A 98 26.99 1.97 -8.30
CA SER A 98 26.86 3.43 -8.29
C SER A 98 25.40 3.83 -8.51
N LEU A 99 24.67 4.09 -7.43
CA LEU A 99 23.27 4.50 -7.47
C LEU A 99 23.07 5.83 -6.76
N ASP A 100 22.47 6.79 -7.47
CA ASP A 100 22.07 8.08 -6.91
C ASP A 100 20.68 7.96 -6.26
N PHE A 101 20.41 8.72 -5.21
CA PHE A 101 19.10 8.74 -4.56
C PHE A 101 18.54 10.16 -4.57
N ILE A 102 17.29 10.27 -5.02
CA ILE A 102 16.49 11.49 -4.91
C ILE A 102 15.43 11.24 -3.84
N VAL A 103 15.75 11.65 -2.61
CA VAL A 103 14.84 11.48 -1.47
C VAL A 103 13.87 12.66 -1.40
N ILE A 104 12.58 12.39 -1.47
CA ILE A 104 11.52 13.41 -1.38
C ILE A 104 11.09 13.53 0.09
N ASP A 105 11.82 14.36 0.83
CA ASP A 105 11.52 14.72 2.23
C ASP A 105 10.52 15.87 2.34
N LYS A 106 9.92 16.01 3.52
CA LYS A 106 9.07 17.17 3.83
C LYS A 106 9.91 18.45 3.82
N PRO A 107 9.42 19.56 3.25
CA PRO A 107 10.12 20.86 3.30
C PRO A 107 10.40 21.37 4.72
N SER A 108 9.65 20.91 5.72
CA SER A 108 9.90 21.23 7.13
C SER A 108 11.14 20.55 7.71
N ALA A 109 11.62 19.46 7.09
CA ALA A 109 12.80 18.71 7.52
C ALA A 109 14.07 19.17 6.79
N ILE A 110 14.00 19.33 5.46
CA ILE A 110 15.17 19.66 4.62
C ILE A 110 15.23 21.12 4.17
N GLY A 111 14.18 21.91 4.44
CA GLY A 111 14.04 23.28 3.94
C GLY A 111 13.50 23.36 2.52
N LYS A 112 12.83 24.48 2.19
CA LYS A 112 12.20 24.70 0.88
C LYS A 112 13.21 24.73 -0.27
N LYS A 113 14.41 25.27 -0.04
CA LYS A 113 15.45 25.38 -1.07
C LYS A 113 15.92 24.01 -1.52
N GLU A 114 16.25 23.13 -0.58
CA GLU A 114 16.70 21.76 -0.87
C GLU A 114 15.59 20.93 -1.51
N PHE A 115 14.35 21.04 -1.00
CA PHE A 115 13.21 20.39 -1.61
C PHE A 115 13.05 20.78 -3.10
N MET A 116 13.11 22.08 -3.39
CA MET A 116 13.04 22.57 -4.77
C MET A 116 14.25 22.11 -5.61
N ALA A 117 15.44 22.01 -5.02
CA ALA A 117 16.63 21.51 -5.72
C ALA A 117 16.45 20.04 -6.13
N ARG A 118 15.96 19.17 -5.23
CA ARG A 118 15.67 17.76 -5.51
C ARG A 118 14.58 17.57 -6.55
N ILE A 119 13.48 18.34 -6.46
CA ILE A 119 12.42 18.35 -7.49
C ILE A 119 12.97 18.84 -8.83
N THR A 120 13.83 19.86 -8.82
CA THR A 120 14.44 20.37 -10.06
C THR A 120 15.38 19.34 -10.67
N LYS A 121 16.21 18.66 -9.87
CA LYS A 121 17.07 17.54 -10.32
C LYS A 121 16.24 16.48 -11.03
N LEU A 122 15.13 16.07 -10.42
CA LEU A 122 14.19 15.08 -10.98
C LEU A 122 13.64 15.49 -12.35
N VAL A 123 13.23 16.76 -12.52
CA VAL A 123 12.57 17.22 -13.75
C VAL A 123 13.50 17.94 -14.74
N SER A 124 14.80 18.00 -14.43
CA SER A 124 15.81 18.74 -15.22
C SER A 124 16.05 18.13 -16.59
N THR A 125 15.98 16.80 -16.69
CA THR A 125 16.11 16.04 -17.94
C THR A 125 14.90 16.17 -18.86
N SER A 126 13.75 16.61 -18.33
CA SER A 126 12.52 16.78 -19.11
C SER A 126 12.51 18.10 -19.88
N GLN A 127 12.49 18.01 -21.21
CA GLN A 127 12.35 19.13 -22.15
C GLN A 127 10.91 19.67 -22.31
N LYS A 128 9.94 19.15 -21.54
CA LYS A 128 8.53 19.58 -21.62
C LYS A 128 8.30 20.96 -21.01
N SER A 129 7.31 21.70 -21.53
CA SER A 129 6.89 23.00 -20.99
C SER A 129 6.32 22.89 -19.57
N LYS A 130 6.41 23.98 -18.78
CA LYS A 130 5.86 24.04 -17.41
C LYS A 130 4.38 23.63 -17.35
N ALA A 131 3.58 24.06 -18.33
CA ALA A 131 2.17 23.70 -18.43
C ALA A 131 1.96 22.18 -18.62
N LYS A 132 2.78 21.53 -19.47
CA LYS A 132 2.73 20.06 -19.62
C LYS A 132 3.15 19.37 -18.32
N LYS A 133 4.20 19.84 -17.64
CA LYS A 133 4.65 19.28 -16.36
C LYS A 133 3.52 19.28 -15.32
N ILE A 134 2.83 20.42 -15.16
CA ILE A 134 1.68 20.56 -14.26
C ILE A 134 0.54 19.61 -14.67
N ARG A 135 0.18 19.56 -15.96
CA ARG A 135 -0.88 18.67 -16.46
C ARG A 135 -0.59 17.19 -16.15
N VAL A 136 0.65 16.75 -16.36
CA VAL A 136 1.07 15.37 -16.10
C VAL A 136 0.93 15.03 -14.61
N VAL A 137 1.38 15.91 -13.72
CA VAL A 137 1.22 15.72 -12.26
C VAL A 137 -0.27 15.66 -11.86
N LEU A 138 -1.11 16.53 -12.42
CA LEU A 138 -2.55 16.49 -12.17
C LEU A 138 -3.20 15.19 -12.68
N ASN A 139 -2.76 14.68 -13.84
CA ASN A 139 -3.24 13.41 -14.37
C ASN A 139 -2.74 12.22 -13.55
N ALA A 140 -1.49 12.23 -13.07
CA ALA A 140 -0.97 11.22 -12.16
C ALA A 140 -1.79 11.14 -10.85
N TYR A 141 -2.18 12.29 -10.29
CA TYR A 141 -3.09 12.30 -9.14
C TYR A 141 -4.48 11.72 -9.45
N LYS A 142 -5.02 11.98 -10.66
CA LYS A 142 -6.27 11.35 -11.11
C LYS A 142 -6.12 9.84 -11.28
N ILE A 143 -5.00 9.38 -11.85
CA ILE A 143 -4.68 7.97 -12.07
C ILE A 143 -4.69 7.22 -10.74
N VAL A 144 -3.90 7.67 -9.75
CA VAL A 144 -3.81 6.99 -8.45
C VAL A 144 -5.17 6.94 -7.75
N LYS A 145 -5.96 8.02 -7.84
CA LYS A 145 -7.32 8.04 -7.28
C LYS A 145 -8.24 7.04 -7.98
N LEU A 146 -8.21 6.99 -9.31
CA LEU A 146 -9.08 6.08 -10.08
C LEU A 146 -8.73 4.63 -9.83
N ILE A 147 -7.45 4.24 -9.86
CA ILE A 147 -7.06 2.85 -9.65
C ILE A 147 -7.37 2.37 -8.23
N ASP A 148 -7.15 3.21 -7.20
CA ASP A 148 -7.51 2.87 -5.83
C ASP A 148 -9.03 2.74 -5.64
N GLU A 149 -9.82 3.60 -6.29
CA GLU A 149 -11.29 3.49 -6.26
C GLU A 149 -11.79 2.23 -6.98
N ILE A 150 -11.16 1.84 -8.09
CA ILE A 150 -11.49 0.61 -8.82
C ILE A 150 -11.16 -0.61 -7.96
N GLU A 151 -9.95 -0.64 -7.38
CA GLU A 151 -9.51 -1.72 -6.49
C GLU A 151 -10.45 -1.85 -5.28
N MET A 152 -10.74 -0.75 -4.59
CA MET A 152 -11.64 -0.75 -3.43
C MET A 152 -13.03 -1.27 -3.79
N LYS A 153 -13.58 -0.86 -4.95
CA LYS A 153 -14.90 -1.33 -5.41
C LYS A 153 -14.87 -2.81 -5.79
N ALA A 154 -13.82 -3.27 -6.47
CA ALA A 154 -13.69 -4.66 -6.84
C ALA A 154 -13.63 -5.55 -5.59
N ARG A 155 -12.72 -5.22 -4.67
CA ARG A 155 -12.54 -5.95 -3.40
C ARG A 155 -13.78 -5.97 -2.52
N TYR A 156 -14.54 -4.87 -2.49
CA TYR A 156 -15.81 -4.83 -1.76
C TYR A 156 -16.93 -5.61 -2.46
N LYS A 157 -17.04 -5.53 -3.79
CA LYS A 157 -18.15 -6.16 -4.54
C LYS A 157 -18.05 -7.67 -4.64
N VAL A 158 -16.87 -8.27 -4.46
CA VAL A 158 -16.68 -9.73 -4.57
C VAL A 158 -17.67 -10.50 -3.70
N GLY A 159 -17.91 -10.12 -2.44
CA GLY A 159 -18.87 -10.83 -1.60
C GLY A 159 -20.32 -10.78 -2.10
N PHE A 160 -20.64 -9.83 -2.97
CA PHE A 160 -21.95 -9.67 -3.57
C PHE A 160 -22.02 -10.14 -5.02
N GLU A 161 -20.92 -10.53 -5.66
CA GLU A 161 -20.91 -10.81 -7.09
C GLU A 161 -21.77 -12.03 -7.43
N ILE A 162 -22.44 -11.98 -8.59
CA ILE A 162 -23.22 -13.10 -9.12
C ILE A 162 -22.28 -14.11 -9.81
N ASN A 163 -21.37 -13.60 -10.64
CA ASN A 163 -20.38 -14.42 -11.35
C ASN A 163 -19.08 -14.46 -10.53
N LYS A 164 -18.82 -15.59 -9.87
CA LYS A 164 -17.64 -15.76 -9.02
C LYS A 164 -16.34 -15.50 -9.81
N GLY A 165 -15.44 -14.69 -9.25
CA GLY A 165 -14.16 -14.32 -9.85
C GLY A 165 -14.20 -13.07 -10.75
N GLN A 166 -15.40 -12.59 -11.13
CA GLN A 166 -15.54 -11.50 -12.10
C GLN A 166 -14.85 -10.21 -11.62
N CYS A 167 -15.01 -9.81 -10.35
CA CYS A 167 -14.36 -8.61 -9.83
C CYS A 167 -12.82 -8.75 -9.80
N LYS A 168 -12.30 -9.94 -9.49
CA LYS A 168 -10.85 -10.22 -9.46
C LYS A 168 -10.25 -10.14 -10.86
N ASP A 169 -10.91 -10.74 -11.85
CA ASP A 169 -10.48 -10.71 -13.25
C ASP A 169 -10.47 -9.29 -13.81
N ILE A 170 -11.54 -8.51 -13.56
CA ILE A 170 -11.61 -7.10 -13.97
C ILE A 170 -10.45 -6.30 -13.37
N LEU A 171 -10.14 -6.50 -12.08
CA LEU A 171 -9.04 -5.80 -11.42
C LEU A 171 -7.68 -6.17 -12.03
N LYS A 172 -7.45 -7.46 -12.28
CA LYS A 172 -6.23 -7.97 -12.92
C LYS A 172 -6.04 -7.39 -14.33
N GLN A 173 -7.09 -7.42 -15.15
CA GLN A 173 -7.06 -6.84 -16.51
C GLN A 173 -6.84 -5.33 -16.46
N CYS A 174 -7.54 -4.62 -15.57
CA CYS A 174 -7.37 -3.18 -15.37
C CYS A 174 -5.91 -2.79 -15.11
N LYS A 175 -5.27 -3.47 -14.16
CA LYS A 175 -3.87 -3.23 -13.79
C LYS A 175 -2.91 -3.59 -14.93
N SER A 176 -3.09 -4.75 -15.55
CA SER A 176 -2.24 -5.18 -16.68
C SER A 176 -2.29 -4.21 -17.85
N GLU A 177 -3.49 -3.86 -18.30
CA GLU A 177 -3.68 -2.96 -19.44
C GLU A 177 -3.26 -1.52 -19.13
N ALA A 178 -3.44 -1.05 -17.89
CA ALA A 178 -2.94 0.26 -17.47
C ALA A 178 -1.40 0.36 -17.57
N LEU A 179 -0.67 -0.72 -17.27
CA LEU A 179 0.79 -0.77 -17.45
C LEU A 179 1.21 -0.74 -18.92
N ASN A 180 0.33 -1.12 -19.84
CA ASN A 180 0.61 -1.07 -21.28
C ASN A 180 0.29 0.29 -21.93
N CYS A 181 -0.39 1.19 -21.22
CA CYS A 181 -0.66 2.54 -21.71
C CYS A 181 0.64 3.31 -22.00
N LYS A 182 0.64 4.07 -23.09
CA LYS A 182 1.80 4.82 -23.59
C LYS A 182 1.82 6.28 -23.12
N SER A 183 0.74 6.76 -22.51
CA SER A 183 0.65 8.14 -22.02
C SER A 183 -0.23 8.31 -20.79
N ASP A 184 -0.02 9.43 -20.10
CA ASP A 184 -0.82 9.85 -18.95
C ASP A 184 -2.31 10.06 -19.28
N ILE A 185 -2.63 10.48 -20.51
CA ILE A 185 -4.00 10.73 -20.95
C ILE A 185 -4.72 9.41 -21.23
N GLU A 186 -4.06 8.52 -21.98
CA GLU A 186 -4.56 7.18 -22.30
C GLU A 186 -4.87 6.39 -21.03
N MET A 187 -3.96 6.40 -20.05
CA MET A 187 -4.18 5.70 -18.78
C MET A 187 -5.36 6.29 -17.99
N VAL A 188 -5.58 7.60 -18.01
CA VAL A 188 -6.77 8.22 -17.37
C VAL A 188 -8.07 7.75 -18.05
N GLU A 189 -8.11 7.73 -19.38
CA GLU A 189 -9.28 7.28 -20.14
C GLU A 189 -9.57 5.79 -19.91
N HIS A 190 -8.51 4.99 -19.92
CA HIS A 190 -8.54 3.56 -19.59
C HIS A 190 -9.16 3.29 -18.23
N LEU A 191 -8.62 3.93 -17.18
CA LEU A 191 -9.12 3.77 -15.82
C LEU A 191 -10.56 4.29 -15.66
N LYS A 192 -10.95 5.36 -16.37
CA LYS A 192 -12.36 5.80 -16.39
C LYS A 192 -13.28 4.74 -17.02
N ASN A 193 -12.84 4.02 -18.04
CA ASN A 193 -13.61 2.93 -18.64
C ASN A 193 -13.76 1.77 -17.65
N TYR A 194 -12.67 1.35 -17.00
CA TYR A 194 -12.73 0.32 -15.95
C TYR A 194 -13.57 0.73 -14.75
N GLN A 195 -13.56 2.01 -14.38
CA GLN A 195 -14.46 2.54 -13.34
C GLN A 195 -15.94 2.34 -13.73
N LYS A 196 -16.30 2.51 -15.01
CA LYS A 196 -17.67 2.22 -15.50
C LYS A 196 -17.95 0.71 -15.49
N ILE A 197 -16.99 -0.12 -15.89
CA ILE A 197 -17.12 -1.59 -15.91
C ILE A 197 -17.38 -2.10 -14.48
N ILE A 198 -16.53 -1.74 -13.52
CA ILE A 198 -16.67 -2.21 -12.13
C ILE A 198 -17.96 -1.73 -11.48
N ASN A 199 -18.44 -0.52 -11.82
CA ASN A 199 -19.72 -0.02 -11.34
C ASN A 199 -20.91 -0.85 -11.86
N LYS A 200 -20.82 -1.39 -13.07
CA LYS A 200 -21.87 -2.17 -13.75
C LYS A 200 -21.84 -3.67 -13.45
N VAL A 201 -20.82 -4.18 -12.74
CA VAL A 201 -20.79 -5.59 -12.31
C VAL A 201 -22.09 -5.95 -11.59
N GLN A 202 -22.70 -7.04 -12.03
CA GLN A 202 -23.93 -7.56 -11.48
C GLN A 202 -23.67 -8.13 -10.08
N ILE A 203 -24.47 -7.69 -9.12
CA ILE A 203 -24.38 -8.09 -7.73
C ILE A 203 -25.75 -8.61 -7.25
N ASN A 204 -25.73 -9.56 -6.31
CA ASN A 204 -26.91 -9.97 -5.58
C ASN A 204 -26.95 -9.22 -4.23
N PRO A 205 -27.78 -8.17 -4.10
CA PRO A 205 -27.85 -7.38 -2.87
C PRO A 205 -28.50 -8.15 -1.70
N LYS A 206 -29.11 -9.32 -1.95
CA LYS A 206 -29.67 -10.17 -0.89
C LYS A 206 -28.61 -11.03 -0.20
N LYS A 207 -27.40 -11.14 -0.76
CA LYS A 207 -26.28 -11.82 -0.07
C LYS A 207 -25.87 -10.99 1.16
N ASN A 208 -25.49 -11.68 2.23
CA ASN A 208 -24.86 -11.08 3.40
C ASN A 208 -23.44 -11.63 3.56
N PRO A 209 -22.48 -11.19 2.71
CA PRO A 209 -21.12 -11.70 2.77
C PRO A 209 -20.39 -11.18 4.02
N ILE A 210 -19.42 -11.95 4.47
CA ILE A 210 -18.45 -11.50 5.48
C ILE A 210 -17.69 -10.29 4.93
N LYS A 211 -17.59 -9.23 5.74
CA LYS A 211 -16.83 -8.02 5.47
C LYS A 211 -15.68 -7.88 6.45
N VAL A 212 -14.45 -7.87 5.93
CA VAL A 212 -13.22 -7.74 6.74
C VAL A 212 -12.47 -6.46 6.39
N ALA A 213 -12.06 -5.71 7.41
CA ALA A 213 -11.14 -4.60 7.23
C ALA A 213 -9.69 -5.06 7.29
N ILE A 214 -8.85 -4.58 6.37
CA ILE A 214 -7.41 -4.83 6.38
C ILE A 214 -6.72 -3.60 6.96
N LEU A 215 -5.97 -3.82 8.04
CA LEU A 215 -5.30 -2.80 8.85
C LEU A 215 -3.81 -3.11 8.92
N GLY A 216 -2.99 -2.12 9.29
CA GLY A 216 -1.61 -2.37 9.71
C GLY A 216 -0.57 -1.44 9.09
N GLU A 217 0.63 -1.98 8.86
CA GLU A 217 1.76 -1.22 8.34
C GLU A 217 1.54 -0.89 6.86
N ILE A 218 1.72 0.37 6.44
CA ILE A 218 1.31 0.86 5.11
C ILE A 218 1.97 0.10 3.96
N TYR A 219 3.25 -0.24 4.04
CA TYR A 219 3.91 -0.98 2.97
C TYR A 219 3.32 -2.38 2.92
N THR A 220 3.26 -3.06 4.08
CA THR A 220 2.77 -4.43 4.14
C THR A 220 1.31 -4.56 3.71
N VAL A 221 0.44 -3.61 4.04
CA VAL A 221 -0.95 -3.67 3.56
C VAL A 221 -1.09 -3.31 2.09
N LEU A 222 -0.19 -2.51 1.51
CA LEU A 222 -0.27 -2.07 0.10
C LEU A 222 0.42 -3.03 -0.87
N GLU A 223 1.55 -3.62 -0.49
CA GLU A 223 2.38 -4.46 -1.36
C GLU A 223 1.92 -5.93 -1.27
N PRO A 224 1.25 -6.49 -2.31
CA PRO A 224 0.61 -7.80 -2.21
C PRO A 224 1.59 -8.93 -1.89
N PHE A 225 2.80 -8.90 -2.45
CA PHE A 225 3.80 -9.92 -2.17
C PHE A 225 4.16 -9.98 -0.69
N SER A 226 4.30 -8.81 -0.04
CA SER A 226 4.72 -8.71 1.36
C SER A 226 3.68 -9.22 2.38
N ASN A 227 2.44 -9.43 1.96
CA ASN A 227 1.35 -9.96 2.77
C ASN A 227 0.77 -11.28 2.23
N LEU A 228 1.52 -11.96 1.35
CA LEU A 228 1.10 -13.21 0.71
C LEU A 228 -0.24 -13.09 -0.02
N TYR A 229 -0.50 -11.94 -0.63
CA TYR A 229 -1.68 -11.63 -1.43
C TYR A 229 -3.00 -11.81 -0.64
N ILE A 230 -3.04 -11.37 0.63
CA ILE A 230 -4.16 -11.60 1.54
C ILE A 230 -5.51 -11.20 0.96
N GLU A 231 -5.61 -10.00 0.37
CA GLU A 231 -6.88 -9.54 -0.16
C GLU A 231 -7.31 -10.33 -1.41
N ASP A 232 -6.37 -10.85 -2.20
CA ASP A 232 -6.70 -11.68 -3.36
C ASP A 232 -7.18 -13.07 -2.95
N LYS A 233 -6.64 -13.62 -1.85
CA LYS A 233 -7.13 -14.86 -1.21
C LYS A 233 -8.53 -14.65 -0.61
N LEU A 234 -8.74 -13.54 0.09
CA LEU A 234 -10.06 -13.17 0.61
C LEU A 234 -11.10 -13.00 -0.51
N MET A 235 -10.70 -12.49 -1.68
CA MET A 235 -11.58 -12.47 -2.85
C MET A 235 -11.96 -13.89 -3.31
N ASP A 236 -11.04 -14.86 -3.27
CA ASP A 236 -11.34 -16.25 -3.66
C ASP A 236 -12.35 -16.93 -2.72
N TYR A 237 -12.32 -16.55 -1.44
CA TYR A 237 -13.30 -16.94 -0.42
C TYR A 237 -14.64 -16.19 -0.52
N GLY A 238 -14.78 -15.20 -1.42
CA GLY A 238 -16.00 -14.40 -1.50
C GLY A 238 -16.15 -13.40 -0.36
N VAL A 239 -15.05 -13.00 0.29
CA VAL A 239 -15.05 -12.03 1.39
C VAL A 239 -14.90 -10.62 0.84
N SER A 240 -15.78 -9.73 1.28
CA SER A 240 -15.70 -8.30 0.96
C SER A 240 -14.63 -7.64 1.83
N THR A 241 -13.64 -7.01 1.21
CA THR A 241 -12.55 -6.34 1.98
C THR A 241 -12.58 -4.84 1.87
N TYR A 242 -12.04 -4.16 2.89
CA TYR A 242 -11.79 -2.73 2.89
C TYR A 242 -10.44 -2.39 3.52
N ARG A 243 -9.63 -1.63 2.80
CA ARG A 243 -8.39 -1.04 3.28
C ARG A 243 -8.50 0.48 3.17
N GLY A 244 -8.34 1.20 4.27
CA GLY A 244 -8.42 2.66 4.28
C GLY A 244 -7.10 3.34 3.91
N LEU A 245 -5.97 2.68 4.23
CA LEU A 245 -4.63 3.06 3.78
C LEU A 245 -4.44 2.70 2.31
N THR A 246 -4.53 3.71 1.43
CA THR A 246 -4.27 3.60 0.00
C THR A 246 -3.18 4.57 -0.46
N THR A 247 -2.61 4.37 -1.65
CA THR A 247 -1.60 5.29 -2.18
C THR A 247 -2.19 6.70 -2.40
N SER A 248 -3.43 6.81 -2.88
CA SER A 248 -4.15 8.07 -3.02
C SER A 248 -4.48 8.72 -1.67
N TRP A 249 -4.84 7.93 -0.64
CA TRP A 249 -4.98 8.43 0.72
C TRP A 249 -3.65 9.01 1.22
N TRP A 250 -2.53 8.30 1.03
CA TRP A 250 -1.20 8.74 1.47
C TRP A 250 -0.78 10.06 0.80
N VAL A 251 -0.97 10.18 -0.52
CA VAL A 251 -0.70 11.44 -1.25
C VAL A 251 -1.54 12.58 -0.69
N LYS A 252 -2.85 12.34 -0.48
CA LYS A 252 -3.75 13.35 0.09
C LYS A 252 -3.36 13.72 1.52
N ASP A 253 -2.98 12.74 2.34
CA ASP A 253 -2.57 12.95 3.72
C ASP A 253 -1.29 13.80 3.79
N ALA A 254 -0.29 13.46 2.96
CA ALA A 254 0.96 14.20 2.84
C ALA A 254 0.72 15.67 2.46
N VAL A 255 -0.11 15.94 1.45
CA VAL A 255 -0.42 17.31 0.97
C VAL A 255 -1.16 18.13 2.04
N LEU A 256 -2.09 17.51 2.78
CA LEU A 256 -2.89 18.21 3.80
C LEU A 256 -2.19 18.31 5.17
N SER A 257 -1.12 17.54 5.38
CA SER A 257 -0.40 17.48 6.66
C SER A 257 0.16 18.83 7.15
N PRO A 258 0.70 19.74 6.30
CA PRO A 258 1.19 21.04 6.76
C PRO A 258 0.09 21.93 7.32
N LEU A 259 -1.15 21.75 6.86
CA LEU A 259 -2.33 22.49 7.33
C LEU A 259 -3.00 21.81 8.53
N LYS A 260 -2.50 20.65 8.99
CA LYS A 260 -3.11 19.80 10.04
C LYS A 260 -4.56 19.37 9.72
N LEU A 261 -4.96 19.40 8.44
CA LEU A 261 -6.28 19.01 7.95
C LEU A 261 -6.34 17.53 7.50
N ASN A 262 -5.24 16.81 7.67
CA ASN A 262 -5.10 15.42 7.27
C ASN A 262 -5.74 14.45 8.28
N SER A 263 -6.31 13.35 7.78
CA SER A 263 -6.83 12.21 8.56
C SER A 263 -7.67 12.53 9.81
N ILE A 264 -8.46 13.60 9.78
CA ILE A 264 -9.24 14.09 10.94
C ILE A 264 -10.14 13.00 11.54
N LYS A 265 -10.85 12.23 10.69
CA LYS A 265 -11.73 11.15 11.14
C LYS A 265 -10.96 10.05 11.87
N ILE A 266 -9.83 9.62 11.31
CA ILE A 266 -8.93 8.62 11.90
C ILE A 266 -8.36 9.13 13.22
N ARG A 267 -7.88 10.38 13.27
CA ARG A 267 -7.36 11.01 14.49
C ARG A 267 -8.40 11.08 15.61
N ARG A 268 -9.66 11.36 15.28
CA ARG A 268 -10.76 11.35 16.26
C ARG A 268 -11.10 9.94 16.73
N ALA A 269 -11.12 8.97 15.80
CA ALA A 269 -11.45 7.58 16.11
C ALA A 269 -10.39 6.90 16.99
N SER A 270 -9.11 7.19 16.75
CA SER A 270 -7.98 6.64 17.52
C SER A 270 -7.79 7.27 18.90
N LYS A 271 -8.25 8.52 19.10
CA LYS A 271 -7.94 9.32 20.30
C LYS A 271 -8.20 8.62 21.64
N LYS A 272 -9.25 7.79 21.73
CA LYS A 272 -9.59 7.03 22.94
C LYS A 272 -8.51 6.01 23.31
N TYR A 273 -7.92 5.35 22.31
CA TYR A 273 -7.02 4.21 22.51
C TYR A 273 -5.54 4.55 22.31
N LEU A 274 -5.24 5.51 21.44
CA LEU A 274 -3.89 5.98 21.15
C LEU A 274 -3.89 7.51 20.97
N PRO A 275 -3.83 8.29 22.07
CA PRO A 275 -3.90 9.75 22.01
C PRO A 275 -2.61 10.41 21.49
N LEU A 276 -1.47 9.71 21.58
CA LEU A 276 -0.16 10.20 21.16
C LEU A 276 0.23 9.66 19.78
N TYR A 277 0.94 10.47 19.00
CA TYR A 277 1.49 10.02 17.72
C TYR A 277 2.86 9.37 17.95
N ILE A 278 2.93 8.06 17.75
CA ILE A 278 4.14 7.25 17.94
C ILE A 278 4.86 6.91 16.63
N GLY A 279 4.54 7.62 15.55
CA GLY A 279 5.09 7.38 14.21
C GLY A 279 4.51 6.16 13.50
N GLY A 280 5.04 5.94 12.29
CA GLY A 280 4.48 4.95 11.37
C GLY A 280 3.00 5.22 11.09
N HIS A 281 2.23 4.13 11.03
CA HIS A 281 0.79 4.15 10.78
C HIS A 281 -0.03 3.59 11.96
N ALA A 282 0.55 3.59 13.17
CA ALA A 282 -0.11 3.01 14.34
C ALA A 282 -1.44 3.68 14.70
N ARG A 283 -1.46 5.02 14.66
CA ARG A 283 -2.68 5.80 14.90
C ARG A 283 -3.73 5.51 13.82
N GLU A 284 -3.29 5.33 12.59
CA GLU A 284 -4.13 4.99 11.46
C GLU A 284 -4.72 3.59 11.62
N CYS A 285 -3.91 2.57 11.95
CA CYS A 285 -4.34 1.22 12.27
C CYS A 285 -5.42 1.20 13.36
N ILE A 286 -5.17 1.87 14.50
CA ILE A 286 -6.14 1.98 15.61
C ILE A 286 -7.41 2.73 15.20
N GLY A 287 -7.27 3.84 14.47
CA GLY A 287 -8.41 4.63 14.03
C GLY A 287 -9.27 3.88 13.01
N GLU A 288 -8.65 3.12 12.11
CA GLU A 288 -9.33 2.31 11.11
C GLU A 288 -10.05 1.12 11.74
N ALA A 289 -9.50 0.46 12.77
CA ALA A 289 -10.21 -0.58 13.52
C ALA A 289 -11.55 -0.05 14.09
N VAL A 290 -11.51 1.11 14.75
CA VAL A 290 -12.71 1.75 15.31
C VAL A 290 -13.68 2.21 14.22
N LEU A 291 -13.17 2.65 13.06
CA LEU A 291 -14.02 3.08 11.95
C LEU A 291 -14.63 1.90 11.18
N ALA A 292 -13.95 0.77 11.11
CA ALA A 292 -14.44 -0.45 10.48
C ALA A 292 -15.65 -1.00 11.24
N GLU A 293 -15.55 -1.12 12.56
CA GLU A 293 -16.69 -1.51 13.41
C GLU A 293 -17.88 -0.55 13.22
N LYS A 294 -17.66 0.77 13.27
CA LYS A 294 -18.73 1.76 13.03
C LYS A 294 -19.38 1.69 11.66
N LYS A 295 -18.70 1.12 10.66
CA LYS A 295 -19.23 0.92 9.30
C LYS A 295 -19.94 -0.44 9.14
N GLY A 296 -20.03 -1.24 10.21
CA GLY A 296 -20.67 -2.56 10.19
C GLY A 296 -19.85 -3.61 9.44
N PHE A 297 -18.52 -3.56 9.57
CA PHE A 297 -17.66 -4.70 9.21
C PHE A 297 -17.77 -5.78 10.28
N ASP A 298 -17.57 -7.04 9.88
CA ASP A 298 -17.73 -8.21 10.76
C ASP A 298 -16.44 -8.53 11.54
N GLY A 299 -15.29 -8.13 11.00
CA GLY A 299 -14.00 -8.24 11.68
C GLY A 299 -12.90 -7.42 11.01
N ALA A 300 -11.71 -7.46 11.58
CA ALA A 300 -10.52 -6.87 10.98
C ALA A 300 -9.29 -7.78 11.08
N ILE A 301 -8.39 -7.66 10.10
CA ILE A 301 -7.10 -8.34 10.11
C ILE A 301 -6.00 -7.27 10.08
N GLN A 302 -5.22 -7.19 11.15
CA GLN A 302 -4.00 -6.40 11.21
C GLN A 302 -2.86 -7.20 10.55
N VAL A 303 -2.13 -6.55 9.66
CA VAL A 303 -1.02 -7.14 8.92
C VAL A 303 0.20 -6.23 9.03
N TYR A 304 1.33 -6.75 9.54
CA TYR A 304 2.56 -5.96 9.66
C TYR A 304 3.81 -6.84 9.66
N PRO A 305 5.00 -6.28 9.36
CA PRO A 305 6.22 -7.05 9.32
C PRO A 305 6.88 -7.13 10.70
N VAL A 306 7.60 -8.22 10.98
CA VAL A 306 8.44 -8.36 12.18
C VAL A 306 9.36 -7.14 12.29
N GLY A 307 9.53 -6.62 13.51
CA GLY A 307 10.34 -5.43 13.79
C GLY A 307 9.63 -4.09 13.53
N CYS A 308 8.36 -4.07 13.07
CA CYS A 308 7.58 -2.84 12.97
C CYS A 308 7.09 -2.36 14.35
N MET A 309 7.93 -1.58 15.05
CA MET A 309 7.62 -1.06 16.38
C MET A 309 6.25 -0.35 16.49
N PRO A 310 5.84 0.56 15.58
CA PRO A 310 4.53 1.20 15.68
C PRO A 310 3.37 0.18 15.65
N GLU A 311 3.45 -0.86 14.82
CA GLU A 311 2.39 -1.86 14.71
C GLU A 311 2.40 -2.88 15.85
N ILE A 312 3.55 -3.12 16.48
CA ILE A 312 3.61 -3.87 17.75
C ILE A 312 2.82 -3.13 18.84
N VAL A 313 2.93 -1.80 18.90
CA VAL A 313 2.11 -1.00 19.82
C VAL A 313 0.63 -1.08 19.45
N SER A 314 0.29 -0.97 18.17
CA SER A 314 -1.09 -1.19 17.70
C SER A 314 -1.61 -2.57 18.12
N HIS A 315 -0.82 -3.62 17.92
CA HIS A 315 -1.16 -5.00 18.27
C HIS A 315 -1.45 -5.17 19.76
N ALA A 316 -0.71 -4.51 20.65
CA ALA A 316 -0.97 -4.52 22.09
C ALA A 316 -2.30 -3.84 22.47
N ILE A 317 -2.76 -2.87 21.67
CA ILE A 317 -3.97 -2.08 21.93
C ILE A 317 -5.22 -2.74 21.32
N LEU A 318 -5.10 -3.37 20.14
CA LEU A 318 -6.22 -3.93 19.39
C LEU A 318 -7.10 -4.92 20.18
N PRO A 319 -6.58 -5.80 21.07
CA PRO A 319 -7.40 -6.65 21.93
C PRO A 319 -8.37 -5.86 22.82
N THR A 320 -7.97 -4.69 23.30
CA THR A 320 -8.84 -3.80 24.08
C THR A 320 -9.97 -3.26 23.22
N ILE A 321 -9.68 -2.86 21.99
CA ILE A 321 -10.70 -2.41 21.02
C ILE A 321 -11.65 -3.56 20.69
N SER A 322 -11.11 -4.75 20.46
CA SER A 322 -11.88 -5.95 20.15
C SER A 322 -12.89 -6.27 21.25
N LYS A 323 -12.46 -6.21 22.52
CA LYS A 323 -13.34 -6.40 23.69
C LYS A 323 -14.35 -5.27 23.85
N ASP A 324 -13.89 -4.02 23.85
CA ASP A 324 -14.75 -2.84 24.04
C ASP A 324 -15.87 -2.74 23.00
N LYS A 325 -15.61 -3.21 21.78
CA LYS A 325 -16.50 -3.08 20.63
C LYS A 325 -17.17 -4.37 20.21
N ASN A 326 -16.88 -5.48 20.90
CA ASN A 326 -17.27 -6.82 20.49
C ASN A 326 -16.95 -7.10 18.99
N PHE A 327 -15.78 -6.66 18.53
CA PHE A 327 -15.38 -6.67 17.14
C PHE A 327 -14.14 -7.56 16.98
N PRO A 328 -14.22 -8.75 16.35
CA PRO A 328 -13.08 -9.65 16.27
C PRO A 328 -11.95 -9.06 15.41
N ILE A 329 -10.72 -9.09 15.96
CA ILE A 329 -9.52 -8.60 15.28
C ILE A 329 -8.45 -9.69 15.35
N MET A 330 -7.95 -10.12 14.20
CA MET A 330 -6.79 -11.02 14.10
C MET A 330 -5.55 -10.23 13.71
N THR A 331 -4.38 -10.66 14.19
CA THR A 331 -3.08 -10.12 13.77
C THR A 331 -2.27 -11.18 13.03
N LEU A 332 -1.77 -10.83 11.85
CA LEU A 332 -0.82 -11.59 11.06
C LEU A 332 0.50 -10.82 11.00
N ILE A 333 1.57 -11.45 11.51
CA ILE A 333 2.92 -10.90 11.51
C ILE A 333 3.70 -11.63 10.42
N LEU A 334 4.41 -10.89 9.56
CA LEU A 334 5.15 -11.45 8.43
C LEU A 334 6.65 -11.15 8.47
N ASP A 335 7.42 -12.08 7.96
CA ASP A 335 8.85 -11.99 7.70
C ASP A 335 9.19 -12.81 6.44
N GLU A 336 10.47 -12.88 6.10
CA GLU A 336 10.96 -13.66 4.95
C GLU A 336 10.79 -15.18 5.09
N MET A 337 10.57 -15.69 6.31
CA MET A 337 10.43 -17.12 6.61
C MET A 337 8.96 -17.56 6.72
N THR A 338 8.02 -16.63 6.54
CA THR A 338 6.60 -16.89 6.76
C THR A 338 6.04 -17.87 5.73
N GLY A 339 5.66 -19.07 6.18
CA GLY A 339 5.06 -20.09 5.34
C GLY A 339 3.61 -19.81 4.95
N GLU A 340 3.30 -19.95 3.66
CA GLU A 340 1.96 -19.65 3.11
C GLU A 340 0.85 -20.57 3.67
N ALA A 341 1.13 -21.86 3.88
CA ALA A 341 0.13 -22.81 4.37
C ALA A 341 -0.44 -22.39 5.74
N GLY A 342 0.44 -22.09 6.70
CA GLY A 342 0.01 -21.63 8.03
C GLY A 342 -0.69 -20.26 8.00
N PHE A 343 -0.30 -19.38 7.07
CA PHE A 343 -0.96 -18.10 6.85
C PHE A 343 -2.41 -18.29 6.38
N VAL A 344 -2.63 -19.17 5.40
CA VAL A 344 -3.95 -19.48 4.84
C VAL A 344 -4.86 -20.11 5.89
N THR A 345 -4.40 -21.13 6.62
CA THR A 345 -5.22 -21.80 7.65
C THR A 345 -5.70 -20.83 8.74
N ARG A 346 -4.88 -19.83 9.11
CA ARG A 346 -5.28 -18.81 10.08
C ARG A 346 -6.36 -17.87 9.54
N ILE A 347 -6.32 -17.54 8.24
CA ILE A 347 -7.37 -16.77 7.59
C ILE A 347 -8.68 -17.56 7.58
N GLU A 348 -8.64 -18.83 7.18
CA GLU A 348 -9.81 -19.72 7.15
C GLU A 348 -10.44 -19.82 8.54
N ALA A 349 -9.65 -20.14 9.57
CA ALA A 349 -10.15 -20.22 10.94
C ALA A 349 -10.74 -18.90 11.47
N PHE A 350 -10.21 -17.76 11.03
CA PHE A 350 -10.76 -16.44 11.39
C PHE A 350 -12.10 -16.16 10.70
N LEU A 351 -12.24 -16.55 9.44
CA LEU A 351 -13.50 -16.43 8.71
C LEU A 351 -14.58 -17.34 9.33
N ASP A 352 -14.23 -18.60 9.65
CA ASP A 352 -15.14 -19.53 10.34
C ASP A 352 -15.62 -18.98 11.68
N LEU A 353 -14.72 -18.34 12.44
CA LEU A 353 -15.07 -17.69 13.70
C LEU A 353 -16.07 -16.55 13.50
N ILE A 354 -15.91 -15.74 12.46
CA ILE A 354 -16.84 -14.65 12.14
C ILE A 354 -18.19 -15.20 11.70
N GLU A 355 -18.19 -16.21 10.83
CA GLU A 355 -19.42 -16.84 10.33
C GLU A 355 -20.27 -17.39 11.48
N ARG A 356 -19.65 -18.16 12.38
CA ARG A 356 -20.33 -18.71 13.57
C ARG A 356 -20.90 -17.64 14.51
N ARG A 357 -20.23 -16.49 14.61
CA ARG A 357 -20.72 -15.34 15.39
C ARG A 357 -21.92 -14.67 14.74
N ASN A 358 -21.98 -14.67 13.42
CA ASN A 358 -23.10 -14.10 12.66
C ASN A 358 -24.32 -15.04 12.61
N GLU A 359 -24.10 -16.35 12.73
CA GLU A 359 -25.15 -17.38 12.77
C GLU A 359 -25.64 -17.69 14.21
N ASP A 360 -25.14 -16.99 15.24
CA ASP A 360 -25.50 -17.20 16.67
C ASP A 360 -25.40 -18.67 17.13
N VAL A 361 -24.36 -19.39 16.68
CA VAL A 361 -24.23 -20.83 16.96
C VAL A 361 -23.63 -21.07 18.35
N LEU A 362 -24.37 -21.73 19.25
CA LEU A 362 -23.96 -21.99 20.64
C LEU A 362 -22.96 -23.16 20.81
N LEU A 363 -22.95 -24.14 19.90
CA LEU A 363 -22.03 -25.28 19.84
C LEU A 363 -21.92 -25.74 18.37
N GLY A 364 -20.71 -26.07 17.91
CA GLY A 364 -20.45 -26.47 16.52
C GLY A 364 -21.14 -27.78 16.13
N ASN A 365 -21.64 -27.83 14.90
CA ASN A 365 -22.15 -29.06 14.27
C ASN A 365 -21.08 -30.13 14.12
#